data_AF-A0A139DMC1-F1
#
_entry.id   AF-A0A139DMC1-F1
#
_cell.length_a   1.000
_cell.length_b   1.000
_cell.length_c   1.000
_cell.angle_alpha   90.00
_cell.angle_beta   90.00
_cell.angle_gamma   90.00
#
_symmetry.space_group_name_H-M   'P 1'
#
loop_
_entity.id
_entity.type
_entity.pdbx_description
1 polymer ?
#
loop_
_entity_poly.entity_id
_entity_poly.type
_entity_poly.pdbx_seq_one_letter_code
_entity_poly.pdbx_strand_id
1 'polypeptide(L)'
;MIDDLFASFDGAFSQNTIRAYRSDWIHYECWCEERDLTPLPATADNLAAYIKDMSVTLKAATIRRRIDSLSSIFTLSKNPNPTHEPEVILAIKRMHRQLGRTQKQAEPLTREYLDKMKTRCRNSAKGLRDKLILQLGYETMRRRAELCRLRLEDVRKMPKGKYALLLRFSKTDQYGEGTWIPISETLYTLIQRWKKRIGEKEGYILRSVSKDGKVGESLRPDSIVPILVDLQHRARLRDLPRFSGHSMRVGAALDLLEKGVPLEKIMLRGGWSTKSTTLRYLAAWSGASIDVYD
;
A
#
# COMPACT_ATOMS: atom_id res chain seq x y z
N MET A 1 6.70 21.16 -22.26
CA MET A 1 5.46 21.63 -21.60
C MET A 1 5.00 20.69 -20.49
N ILE A 2 4.55 19.46 -20.77
CA ILE A 2 4.11 18.53 -19.70
C ILE A 2 5.28 18.02 -18.83
N ASP A 3 6.46 17.86 -19.43
CA ASP A 3 7.68 17.48 -18.70
C ASP A 3 8.12 18.56 -17.72
N ASP A 4 8.07 19.83 -18.14
CA ASP A 4 8.39 20.99 -17.28
C ASP A 4 7.38 21.11 -16.13
N LEU A 5 6.10 20.83 -16.40
CA LEU A 5 5.06 20.75 -15.38
C LEU A 5 5.38 19.64 -14.35
N PHE A 6 5.74 18.44 -14.80
CA PHE A 6 6.10 17.36 -13.88
C PHE A 6 7.39 17.63 -13.12
N ALA A 7 8.35 18.35 -13.71
CA ALA A 7 9.54 18.81 -12.99
C ALA A 7 9.17 19.80 -11.88
N SER A 8 8.18 20.69 -12.12
CA SER A 8 7.70 21.64 -11.11
C SER A 8 7.00 20.97 -9.91
N PHE A 9 6.61 19.69 -10.03
CA PHE A 9 5.98 18.92 -8.96
C PHE A 9 6.98 18.22 -8.03
N ASP A 10 8.28 18.23 -8.38
CA ASP A 10 9.30 17.59 -7.55
C ASP A 10 9.35 18.21 -6.15
N GLY A 11 9.53 17.36 -5.13
CA GLY A 11 9.45 17.74 -3.72
C GLY A 11 8.03 18.03 -3.18
N ALA A 12 7.10 18.53 -4.00
CA ALA A 12 5.72 18.81 -3.59
C ALA A 12 4.83 17.56 -3.56
N PHE A 13 5.06 16.62 -4.48
CA PHE A 13 4.32 15.36 -4.56
C PHE A 13 5.23 14.15 -4.35
N SER A 14 4.64 13.03 -3.93
CA SER A 14 5.41 11.78 -3.84
C SER A 14 5.86 11.31 -5.23
N GLN A 15 7.04 10.69 -5.33
CA GLN A 15 7.53 10.13 -6.60
C GLN A 15 6.52 9.18 -7.27
N ASN A 16 5.75 8.43 -6.48
CA ASN A 16 4.71 7.54 -6.99
C ASN A 16 3.53 8.32 -7.59
N THR A 17 3.17 9.47 -7.03
CA THR A 17 2.16 10.37 -7.58
C THR A 17 2.63 10.92 -8.92
N ILE A 18 3.86 11.44 -9.00
CA ILE A 18 4.43 11.99 -10.24
C ILE A 18 4.48 10.91 -11.34
N ARG A 19 4.94 9.69 -11.00
CA ARG A 19 4.93 8.55 -11.93
C ARG A 19 3.52 8.18 -12.41
N ALA A 20 2.55 8.18 -11.51
CA ALA A 20 1.16 7.90 -11.85
C ALA A 20 0.59 8.97 -12.77
N TYR A 21 0.81 10.25 -12.49
CA TYR A 21 0.37 11.36 -13.34
C TYR A 21 0.98 11.27 -14.73
N ARG A 22 2.30 11.05 -14.84
CA ARG A 22 2.98 10.88 -16.13
C ARG A 22 2.41 9.70 -16.93
N SER A 23 2.23 8.54 -16.29
CA SER A 23 1.66 7.36 -16.96
C SER A 23 0.19 7.56 -17.36
N ASP A 24 -0.57 8.36 -16.62
CA ASP A 24 -1.96 8.65 -16.92
C ASP A 24 -2.11 9.67 -18.03
N TRP A 25 -1.23 10.67 -18.04
CA TRP A 25 -1.11 11.66 -19.11
C TRP A 25 -0.81 11.00 -20.45
N ILE A 26 0.28 10.22 -20.52
CA ILE A 26 0.71 9.56 -21.77
C ILE A 26 -0.42 8.70 -22.36
N HIS A 27 -1.17 7.99 -21.51
CA HIS A 27 -2.29 7.18 -21.99
C HIS A 27 -3.43 8.02 -22.57
N TYR A 28 -3.71 9.20 -21.99
CA TYR A 28 -4.72 10.10 -22.53
C TYR A 28 -4.24 10.78 -23.82
N GLU A 29 -2.98 11.22 -23.84
CA GLU A 29 -2.31 11.82 -25.00
C GLU A 29 -2.34 10.87 -26.20
N CYS A 30 -1.91 9.62 -26.04
CA CYS A 30 -1.99 8.61 -27.12
C CYS A 30 -3.43 8.37 -27.58
N TRP A 31 -4.42 8.34 -26.66
CA TRP A 31 -5.82 8.17 -27.04
C TRP A 31 -6.36 9.35 -27.87
N CYS A 32 -5.90 10.57 -27.57
CA CYS A 32 -6.20 11.76 -28.34
C CYS A 32 -5.53 11.72 -29.72
N GLU A 33 -4.26 11.35 -29.80
CA GLU A 33 -3.50 11.22 -31.05
C GLU A 33 -4.15 10.22 -32.01
N GLU A 34 -4.61 9.06 -31.51
CA GLU A 34 -5.33 8.05 -32.31
C GLU A 34 -6.65 8.56 -32.93
N ARG A 35 -7.16 9.71 -32.49
CA ARG A 35 -8.45 10.29 -32.89
C ARG A 35 -8.31 11.68 -33.49
N ASP A 36 -7.09 12.11 -33.79
CA ASP A 36 -6.77 13.45 -34.30
C ASP A 36 -7.31 14.57 -33.38
N LEU A 37 -7.31 14.33 -32.06
CA LEU A 37 -7.75 15.29 -31.04
C LEU A 37 -6.54 15.96 -30.39
N THR A 38 -6.70 17.23 -30.00
CA THR A 38 -5.73 17.92 -29.15
C THR A 38 -5.94 17.54 -27.68
N PRO A 39 -4.90 17.12 -26.93
CA PRO A 39 -5.04 16.79 -25.51
C PRO A 39 -5.40 18.00 -24.63
N LEU A 40 -4.97 19.21 -25.03
CA LEU A 40 -5.27 20.48 -24.37
C LEU A 40 -5.71 21.54 -25.39
N PRO A 41 -6.72 22.37 -25.06
CA PRO A 41 -7.63 22.23 -23.92
C PRO A 41 -8.54 20.99 -24.09
N ALA A 42 -8.69 20.21 -23.02
CA ALA A 42 -9.62 19.08 -23.03
C ALA A 42 -11.07 19.57 -23.03
N THR A 43 -11.97 18.81 -23.66
CA THR A 43 -13.43 19.05 -23.62
C THR A 43 -14.13 17.94 -22.83
N ALA A 44 -15.31 18.25 -22.27
CA ALA A 44 -16.09 17.27 -21.53
C ALA A 44 -16.53 16.08 -22.42
N ASP A 45 -16.88 16.34 -23.68
CA ASP A 45 -17.24 15.30 -24.65
C ASP A 45 -16.08 14.34 -24.92
N ASN A 46 -14.87 14.86 -25.12
CA ASN A 46 -13.68 14.04 -25.36
C ASN A 46 -13.35 13.18 -24.13
N LEU A 47 -13.44 13.74 -22.92
CA LEU A 47 -13.26 12.96 -21.69
C LEU A 47 -14.35 11.91 -21.49
N ALA A 48 -15.61 12.22 -21.83
CA ALA A 48 -16.70 11.27 -21.76
C ALA A 48 -16.50 10.09 -22.73
N ALA A 49 -16.04 10.36 -23.95
CA ALA A 49 -15.65 9.35 -24.93
C ALA A 49 -14.46 8.51 -24.45
N TYR A 50 -13.43 9.15 -23.91
CA TYR A 50 -12.27 8.48 -23.33
C TYR A 50 -12.64 7.52 -22.19
N ILE A 51 -13.54 7.92 -21.30
CA ILE A 51 -14.07 7.06 -20.22
C ILE A 51 -14.82 5.86 -20.79
N LYS A 52 -15.64 6.07 -21.82
CA LYS A 52 -16.40 5.01 -22.48
C LYS A 52 -15.45 3.97 -23.08
N ASP A 53 -14.42 4.40 -23.81
CA ASP A 53 -13.47 3.50 -24.46
C ASP A 53 -12.66 2.71 -23.44
N MET A 54 -12.17 3.36 -22.38
CA MET A 54 -11.48 2.66 -21.29
C MET A 54 -12.39 1.66 -20.57
N SER A 55 -13.70 1.89 -20.56
CA SER A 55 -14.65 0.97 -19.89
C SER A 55 -14.76 -0.38 -20.57
N VAL A 56 -14.24 -0.54 -21.79
CA VAL A 56 -14.20 -1.83 -22.50
C VAL A 56 -13.13 -2.76 -21.91
N THR A 57 -11.99 -2.23 -21.48
CA THR A 57 -10.81 -3.04 -21.12
C THR A 57 -10.31 -2.82 -19.70
N LEU A 58 -10.61 -1.68 -19.08
CA LEU A 58 -10.08 -1.29 -17.77
C LEU A 58 -11.12 -1.42 -16.66
N LYS A 59 -10.63 -1.67 -15.45
CA LYS A 59 -11.48 -1.68 -14.24
C LYS A 59 -11.88 -0.26 -13.85
N ALA A 60 -13.07 -0.13 -13.26
CA ALA A 60 -13.62 1.14 -12.77
C ALA A 60 -12.64 1.96 -11.90
N ALA A 61 -11.89 1.31 -11.00
CA ALA A 61 -10.91 1.98 -10.15
C ALA A 61 -9.72 2.56 -10.94
N THR A 62 -9.29 1.89 -12.00
CA THR A 62 -8.23 2.39 -12.88
C THR A 62 -8.70 3.63 -13.64
N ILE A 63 -9.91 3.56 -14.20
CA ILE A 63 -10.53 4.68 -14.93
C ILE A 63 -10.67 5.88 -14.00
N ARG A 64 -11.24 5.69 -12.80
CA ARG A 64 -11.42 6.76 -11.83
C ARG A 64 -10.10 7.43 -11.47
N ARG A 65 -9.07 6.63 -11.16
CA ARG A 65 -7.73 7.14 -10.86
C ARG A 65 -7.16 7.98 -12.01
N ARG A 66 -7.30 7.52 -13.27
CA ARG A 66 -6.84 8.27 -14.44
C ARG A 66 -7.55 9.62 -14.55
N ILE A 67 -8.86 9.66 -14.37
CA ILE A 67 -9.63 10.92 -14.40
C ILE A 67 -9.22 11.86 -13.26
N ASP A 68 -9.00 11.35 -12.04
CA ASP A 68 -8.53 12.17 -10.92
C ASP A 68 -7.11 12.73 -11.19
N SER A 69 -6.21 11.94 -11.81
CA SER A 69 -4.90 12.40 -12.26
C SER A 69 -5.02 13.50 -13.32
N LEU A 70 -5.86 13.31 -14.34
CA LEU A 70 -6.08 14.30 -15.39
C LEU A 70 -6.68 15.59 -14.84
N SER A 71 -7.65 15.51 -13.93
CA SER A 71 -8.21 16.66 -13.22
C SER A 71 -7.10 17.47 -12.53
N SER A 72 -6.19 16.79 -11.84
CA SER A 72 -5.03 17.43 -11.20
C SER A 72 -4.09 18.08 -12.21
N ILE A 73 -3.80 17.39 -13.32
CA ILE A 73 -2.92 17.90 -14.39
C ILE A 73 -3.52 19.14 -15.05
N PHE A 74 -4.81 19.12 -15.41
CA PHE A 74 -5.50 20.28 -15.99
C PHE A 74 -5.44 21.49 -15.05
N THR A 75 -5.80 21.31 -13.77
CA THR A 75 -5.75 22.39 -12.79
C THR A 75 -4.33 22.93 -12.59
N LEU A 76 -3.34 22.05 -12.39
CA LEU A 76 -1.95 22.47 -12.10
C LEU A 76 -1.25 23.06 -13.33
N SER A 77 -1.65 22.67 -14.54
CA SER A 77 -1.20 23.27 -15.80
C SER A 77 -1.93 24.58 -16.16
N LYS A 78 -2.86 25.04 -15.30
CA LYS A 78 -3.71 26.23 -15.53
C LYS A 78 -4.60 26.12 -16.79
N ASN A 79 -4.98 24.90 -17.17
CA ASN A 79 -5.94 24.66 -18.24
C ASN A 79 -7.37 24.52 -17.68
N PRO A 80 -8.41 24.75 -18.50
CA PRO A 80 -9.78 24.39 -18.16
C PRO A 80 -9.87 22.94 -17.70
N ASN A 81 -10.66 22.68 -16.65
CA ASN A 81 -10.81 21.36 -16.07
C ASN A 81 -12.26 20.87 -16.25
N PRO A 82 -12.57 20.18 -17.37
CA PRO A 82 -13.92 19.70 -17.64
C PRO A 82 -14.29 18.40 -16.88
N THR A 83 -13.43 17.89 -15.98
CA THR A 83 -13.66 16.59 -15.30
C THR A 83 -14.89 16.58 -14.38
N HIS A 84 -15.41 17.77 -14.06
CA HIS A 84 -16.59 17.97 -13.23
C HIS A 84 -17.83 18.39 -14.04
N GLU A 85 -17.74 18.45 -15.37
CA GLU A 85 -18.87 18.78 -16.24
C GLU A 85 -19.89 17.62 -16.33
N PRO A 86 -21.17 17.92 -16.64
CA PRO A 86 -22.25 16.94 -16.64
C PRO A 86 -21.96 15.68 -17.47
N GLU A 87 -21.36 15.83 -18.64
CA GLU A 87 -21.05 14.77 -19.60
C GLU A 87 -20.10 13.75 -18.96
N VAL A 88 -19.04 14.24 -18.29
CA VAL A 88 -18.05 13.41 -17.59
C VAL A 88 -18.67 12.73 -16.38
N ILE A 89 -19.48 13.45 -15.59
CA ILE A 89 -20.19 12.87 -14.44
C ILE A 89 -21.11 11.73 -14.89
N LEU A 90 -21.85 11.93 -15.97
CA LEU A 90 -22.74 10.92 -16.54
C LEU A 90 -21.94 9.74 -17.13
N ALA A 91 -20.81 9.98 -17.78
CA ALA A 91 -19.93 8.92 -18.27
C ALA A 91 -19.38 8.05 -17.12
N ILE A 92 -18.95 8.67 -16.01
CA ILE A 92 -18.51 7.95 -14.80
C ILE A 92 -19.66 7.13 -14.20
N LYS A 93 -20.87 7.67 -14.14
CA LYS A 93 -22.06 6.94 -13.66
C LYS A 93 -22.36 5.72 -14.54
N ARG A 94 -22.32 5.87 -15.88
CA ARG A 94 -22.50 4.77 -16.84
C ARG A 94 -21.43 3.70 -16.68
N MET A 95 -20.16 4.11 -16.63
CA MET A 95 -19.02 3.22 -16.40
C MET A 95 -19.21 2.39 -15.12
N HIS A 96 -19.66 3.01 -14.03
CA HIS A 96 -19.90 2.28 -12.78
C HIS A 96 -21.10 1.32 -12.84
N ARG A 97 -22.15 1.65 -13.58
CA ARG A 97 -23.29 0.74 -13.80
C ARG A 97 -22.87 -0.48 -14.61
N GLN A 98 -21.95 -0.30 -15.57
CA GLN A 98 -21.43 -1.38 -16.41
C GLN A 98 -20.43 -2.27 -15.67
N LEU A 99 -19.44 -1.69 -14.99
CA LEU A 99 -18.29 -2.41 -14.43
C LEU A 99 -18.44 -2.74 -12.94
N GLY A 100 -19.43 -2.16 -12.28
CA GLY A 100 -19.55 -2.21 -10.83
C GLY A 100 -18.47 -1.40 -10.08
N ARG A 101 -18.44 -1.57 -8.76
CA ARG A 101 -17.51 -0.86 -7.86
C ARG A 101 -16.69 -1.79 -6.96
N THR A 102 -16.95 -3.09 -6.99
CA THR A 102 -16.35 -4.07 -6.08
C THR A 102 -14.83 -4.08 -6.23
N GLN A 103 -14.13 -3.83 -5.11
CA GLN A 103 -12.68 -3.92 -5.04
C GLN A 103 -12.29 -5.24 -4.38
N LYS A 104 -11.48 -6.06 -5.06
CA LYS A 104 -10.91 -7.27 -4.47
C LYS A 104 -10.02 -6.89 -3.30
N GLN A 105 -10.28 -7.46 -2.12
CA GLN A 105 -9.42 -7.29 -0.96
C GLN A 105 -8.19 -8.19 -1.08
N ALA A 106 -7.12 -7.80 -0.39
CA ALA A 106 -5.95 -8.65 -0.27
C ALA A 106 -6.26 -9.87 0.58
N GLU A 107 -5.72 -11.02 0.20
CA GLU A 107 -5.75 -12.25 1.01
C GLU A 107 -5.12 -11.98 2.39
N PRO A 108 -5.81 -12.27 3.50
CA PRO A 108 -5.31 -12.02 4.85
C PRO A 108 -4.14 -12.96 5.16
N LEU A 109 -3.00 -12.38 5.52
CA LEU A 109 -1.91 -13.13 6.12
C LEU A 109 -2.14 -13.14 7.64
N THR A 110 -2.99 -14.07 8.10
CA THR A 110 -3.36 -14.27 9.51
C THR A 110 -2.17 -14.77 10.33
N ARG A 111 -2.33 -14.80 11.67
CA ARG A 111 -1.29 -15.28 12.59
C ARG A 111 -0.84 -16.70 12.26
N GLU A 112 -1.78 -17.57 11.89
CA GLU A 112 -1.49 -18.96 11.50
C GLU A 112 -0.54 -19.02 10.29
N TYR A 113 -0.86 -18.29 9.22
CA TYR A 113 -0.01 -18.24 8.02
C TYR A 113 1.31 -17.54 8.28
N LEU A 114 1.32 -16.49 9.09
CA LEU A 114 2.53 -15.81 9.54
C LEU A 114 3.51 -16.78 10.20
N ASP A 115 3.03 -17.55 11.18
CA ASP A 115 3.87 -18.48 11.92
C ASP A 115 4.35 -19.64 11.03
N LYS A 116 3.48 -20.19 10.17
CA LYS A 116 3.88 -21.14 9.11
C LYS A 116 5.00 -20.60 8.22
N MET A 117 4.89 -19.36 7.72
CA MET A 117 5.91 -18.75 6.88
C MET A 117 7.23 -18.47 7.64
N LYS A 118 7.16 -18.08 8.92
CA LYS A 118 8.34 -17.87 9.77
C LYS A 118 9.14 -19.15 9.99
N THR A 119 8.50 -20.32 10.04
CA THR A 119 9.22 -21.62 10.15
C THR A 119 10.12 -21.90 8.94
N ARG A 120 9.80 -21.34 7.77
CA ARG A 120 10.56 -21.55 6.51
C ARG A 120 11.70 -20.56 6.32
N CYS A 121 11.88 -19.64 7.24
CA CYS A 121 12.98 -18.69 7.23
C CYS A 121 14.24 -19.31 7.83
N ARG A 122 15.26 -19.52 6.98
CA ARG A 122 16.55 -20.15 7.32
C ARG A 122 17.34 -19.36 8.37
N ASN A 123 18.32 -19.99 9.01
CA ASN A 123 19.26 -19.32 9.91
C ASN A 123 20.36 -18.60 9.10
N SER A 124 20.00 -17.54 8.38
CA SER A 124 20.91 -16.71 7.58
C SER A 124 20.52 -15.24 7.65
N ALA A 125 21.35 -14.33 7.12
CA ALA A 125 20.99 -12.90 7.05
C ALA A 125 19.67 -12.71 6.27
N LYS A 126 19.51 -13.39 5.13
CA LYS A 126 18.26 -13.38 4.35
C LYS A 126 17.07 -13.91 5.16
N GLY A 127 17.24 -15.04 5.86
CA GLY A 127 16.15 -15.61 6.64
C GLY A 127 15.75 -14.77 7.86
N LEU A 128 16.72 -14.11 8.52
CA LEU A 128 16.43 -13.17 9.60
C LEU A 128 15.71 -11.91 9.09
N ARG A 129 16.14 -11.38 7.93
CA ARG A 129 15.45 -10.30 7.22
C ARG A 129 14.02 -10.69 6.85
N ASP A 130 13.81 -11.88 6.31
CA ASP A 130 12.47 -12.40 5.97
C ASP A 130 11.56 -12.50 7.21
N LYS A 131 12.08 -13.01 8.34
CA LYS A 131 11.35 -13.01 9.63
C LYS A 131 10.98 -11.60 10.08
N LEU A 132 11.91 -10.65 9.93
CA LEU A 132 11.66 -9.24 10.26
C LEU A 132 10.54 -8.65 9.40
N ILE A 133 10.54 -8.86 8.07
CA ILE A 133 9.47 -8.37 7.19
C ILE A 133 8.11 -8.87 7.68
N LEU A 134 8.00 -10.17 7.94
CA LEU A 134 6.77 -10.80 8.41
C LEU A 134 6.30 -10.22 9.74
N GLN A 135 7.17 -10.22 10.77
CA GLN A 135 6.81 -9.77 12.11
C GLN A 135 6.50 -8.26 12.13
N LEU A 136 7.34 -7.45 11.49
CA LEU A 136 7.21 -5.99 11.45
C LEU A 136 5.94 -5.59 10.70
N GLY A 137 5.69 -6.18 9.53
CA GLY A 137 4.52 -5.88 8.72
C GLY A 137 3.20 -6.27 9.39
N TYR A 138 3.17 -7.45 10.03
CA TYR A 138 2.01 -7.92 10.77
C TYR A 138 1.74 -7.07 12.03
N GLU A 139 2.74 -6.83 12.88
CA GLU A 139 2.51 -6.11 14.14
C GLU A 139 2.19 -4.63 13.96
N THR A 140 2.88 -3.96 13.03
CA THR A 140 2.74 -2.51 12.82
C THR A 140 1.61 -2.17 11.85
N MET A 141 1.15 -3.17 11.08
CA MET A 141 0.14 -3.03 10.03
C MET A 141 0.49 -1.97 8.96
N ARG A 142 1.75 -1.54 8.83
CA ARG A 142 2.14 -0.44 7.94
C ARG A 142 2.23 -0.84 6.48
N ARG A 143 2.13 0.15 5.58
CA ARG A 143 2.28 -0.07 4.14
C ARG A 143 3.73 -0.42 3.80
N ARG A 144 3.95 -1.18 2.73
CA ARG A 144 5.30 -1.58 2.27
C ARG A 144 6.32 -0.43 2.21
N ALA A 145 5.92 0.75 1.74
CA ALA A 145 6.79 1.91 1.65
C ALA A 145 7.15 2.49 3.03
N GLU A 146 6.19 2.48 3.96
CA GLU A 146 6.41 2.89 5.35
C GLU A 146 7.34 1.90 6.05
N LEU A 147 7.13 0.58 5.87
CA LEU A 147 7.99 -0.47 6.44
C LEU A 147 9.47 -0.32 6.05
N CYS A 148 9.74 -0.02 4.77
CA CYS A 148 11.10 0.19 4.26
C CYS A 148 11.76 1.49 4.78
N ARG A 149 10.99 2.44 5.32
CA ARG A 149 11.50 3.71 5.87
C ARG A 149 11.73 3.68 7.38
N LEU A 150 11.33 2.60 8.07
CA LEU A 150 11.55 2.46 9.51
C LEU A 150 13.04 2.31 9.79
N ARG A 151 13.51 3.00 10.85
CA ARG A 151 14.93 3.12 11.17
C ARG A 151 15.28 2.44 12.49
N LEU A 152 16.53 2.02 12.62
CA LEU A 152 17.05 1.25 13.74
C LEU A 152 17.13 2.09 15.03
N GLU A 153 17.42 3.38 14.88
CA GLU A 153 17.45 4.40 15.92
C GLU A 153 16.06 4.79 16.45
N ASP A 154 15.00 4.46 15.71
CA ASP A 154 13.61 4.79 16.04
C ASP A 154 12.95 3.74 16.95
N VAL A 155 13.69 2.72 17.37
CA VAL A 155 13.21 1.64 18.25
C VAL A 155 13.60 1.94 19.69
N ARG A 156 12.60 2.05 20.58
CA ARG A 156 12.83 2.39 21.99
C ARG A 156 12.18 1.39 22.94
N LYS A 157 12.86 1.18 24.07
CA LYS A 157 12.24 0.63 25.29
C LYS A 157 11.58 1.81 26.02
N MET A 158 10.29 1.70 26.23
CA MET A 158 9.45 2.66 26.92
C MET A 158 9.36 2.29 28.42
N PRO A 159 8.84 3.19 29.28
CA PRO A 159 8.57 2.87 30.68
C PRO A 159 7.71 1.61 30.84
N LYS A 160 7.83 0.94 31.99
CA LYS A 160 7.10 -0.30 32.34
C LYS A 160 7.36 -1.47 31.38
N GLY A 161 8.57 -1.55 30.81
CA GLY A 161 8.98 -2.67 29.95
C GLY A 161 8.27 -2.73 28.60
N LYS A 162 7.58 -1.66 28.19
CA LYS A 162 6.95 -1.58 26.86
C LYS A 162 7.99 -1.28 25.79
N TYR A 163 7.67 -1.58 24.54
CA TYR A 163 8.53 -1.26 23.40
C TYR A 163 7.73 -0.49 22.35
N ALA A 164 8.39 0.45 21.69
CA ALA A 164 7.76 1.26 20.64
C ALA A 164 8.73 1.51 19.48
N LEU A 165 8.15 1.75 18.31
CA LEU A 165 8.83 2.12 17.09
C LEU A 165 8.23 3.42 16.55
N LEU A 166 9.06 4.42 16.31
CA LEU A 166 8.61 5.68 15.71
C LEU A 166 8.39 5.51 14.21
N LEU A 167 7.17 5.78 13.77
CA LEU A 167 6.84 6.01 12.37
C LEU A 167 6.95 7.52 12.13
N ARG A 168 8.03 7.96 11.49
CA ARG A 168 8.28 9.40 11.25
C ARG A 168 7.32 10.02 10.24
N PHE A 169 6.94 9.27 9.21
CA PHE A 169 6.05 9.72 8.14
C PHE A 169 5.09 8.60 7.77
N SER A 170 3.88 8.95 7.35
CA SER A 170 2.90 7.99 6.85
C SER A 170 2.18 8.54 5.61
N LYS A 171 1.38 7.70 4.94
CA LYS A 171 0.51 8.19 3.86
C LYS A 171 -0.39 9.35 4.30
N THR A 172 -0.81 9.37 5.56
CA THR A 172 -1.73 10.37 6.13
C THR A 172 -1.03 11.40 7.03
N ASP A 173 0.29 11.29 7.15
CA ASP A 173 1.16 12.23 7.88
C ASP A 173 2.37 12.50 6.98
N GLN A 174 2.15 13.40 6.01
CA GLN A 174 3.16 13.77 5.02
C GLN A 174 4.12 14.85 5.53
N TYR A 175 3.74 15.56 6.60
CA TYR A 175 4.53 16.63 7.21
C TYR A 175 5.43 16.13 8.34
N GLY A 176 5.20 14.92 8.85
CA GLY A 176 6.14 14.21 9.72
C GLY A 176 5.98 14.53 11.20
N GLU A 177 4.75 14.74 11.67
CA GLU A 177 4.47 14.83 13.11
C GLU A 177 4.92 13.56 13.85
N GLY A 178 4.81 12.43 13.18
CA GLY A 178 5.28 11.14 13.64
C GLY A 178 4.31 10.46 14.60
N THR A 179 4.41 9.14 14.70
CA THR A 179 3.57 8.35 15.60
C THR A 179 4.36 7.19 16.20
N TRP A 180 4.30 7.04 17.52
CA TRP A 180 4.86 5.88 18.21
C TRP A 180 3.92 4.68 18.08
N ILE A 181 4.41 3.61 17.46
CA ILE A 181 3.69 2.35 17.31
C ILE A 181 4.17 1.39 18.41
N PRO A 182 3.27 0.92 19.31
CA PRO A 182 3.62 -0.12 20.27
C PRO A 182 3.99 -1.43 19.55
N ILE A 183 5.14 -2.01 19.91
CA ILE A 183 5.63 -3.28 19.37
C ILE A 183 5.82 -4.31 20.49
N SER A 184 5.80 -5.59 20.14
CA SER A 184 6.05 -6.65 21.12
C SER A 184 7.53 -6.75 21.49
N GLU A 185 7.81 -7.38 22.63
CA GLU A 185 9.18 -7.79 22.98
C GLU A 185 9.78 -8.75 21.95
N THR A 186 8.95 -9.59 21.32
CA THR A 186 9.38 -10.49 20.25
C THR A 186 9.94 -9.70 19.06
N LEU A 187 9.22 -8.68 18.58
CA LEU A 187 9.70 -7.83 17.49
C LEU A 187 10.91 -7.00 17.91
N TYR A 188 10.92 -6.44 19.11
CA TYR A 188 12.07 -5.72 19.64
C TYR A 188 13.33 -6.60 19.63
N THR A 189 13.24 -7.81 20.21
CA THR A 189 14.34 -8.77 20.27
C THR A 189 14.79 -9.20 18.88
N LEU A 190 13.85 -9.39 17.94
CA LEU A 190 14.16 -9.70 16.55
C LEU A 190 14.97 -8.57 15.87
N ILE A 191 14.62 -7.31 16.15
CA ILE A 191 15.38 -6.15 15.67
C ILE A 191 16.77 -6.09 16.33
N GLN A 192 16.91 -6.36 17.63
CA GLN A 192 18.22 -6.39 18.29
C GLN A 192 19.14 -7.49 17.71
N ARG A 193 18.58 -8.67 17.44
CA ARG A 193 19.31 -9.76 16.76
C ARG A 193 19.76 -9.34 15.37
N TRP A 194 18.91 -8.59 14.66
CA TRP A 194 19.26 -8.06 13.34
C TRP A 194 20.36 -7.01 13.41
N LYS A 195 20.30 -6.05 14.33
CA LYS A 195 21.37 -5.09 14.62
C LYS A 195 22.71 -5.79 14.81
N LYS A 196 22.74 -6.81 15.69
CA LYS A 196 23.95 -7.61 15.93
C LYS A 196 24.44 -8.33 14.67
N ARG A 197 23.53 -8.85 13.84
CA ARG A 197 23.88 -9.59 12.61
C ARG A 197 24.50 -8.71 11.52
N ILE A 198 24.03 -7.46 11.40
CA ILE A 198 24.50 -6.51 10.38
C ILE A 198 25.64 -5.63 10.88
N GLY A 199 25.87 -5.56 12.20
CA GLY A 199 26.93 -4.74 12.81
C GLY A 199 26.61 -3.25 12.89
N GLU A 200 25.35 -2.86 12.72
CA GLU A 200 24.92 -1.46 12.57
C GLU A 200 23.96 -1.05 13.68
N LYS A 201 24.11 0.17 14.17
CA LYS A 201 23.22 0.74 15.20
C LYS A 201 22.12 1.64 14.61
N GLU A 202 22.36 2.19 13.42
CA GLU A 202 21.55 3.22 12.76
C GLU A 202 21.22 2.84 11.31
N GLY A 203 20.28 3.58 10.72
CA GLY A 203 19.84 3.40 9.35
C GLY A 203 18.61 2.50 9.24
N TYR A 204 18.30 2.02 8.03
CA TYR A 204 17.04 1.30 7.80
C TYR A 204 17.01 -0.07 8.48
N ILE A 205 15.85 -0.40 9.07
CA ILE A 205 15.59 -1.74 9.64
C ILE A 205 15.60 -2.78 8.54
N LEU A 206 14.83 -2.56 7.48
CA LEU A 206 14.73 -3.48 6.35
C LEU A 206 15.80 -3.16 5.32
N ARG A 207 16.74 -4.08 5.14
CA ARG A 207 17.86 -3.98 4.20
C ARG A 207 17.78 -5.05 3.11
N SER A 208 18.37 -4.78 1.94
CA SER A 208 18.55 -5.78 0.90
C SER A 208 19.58 -6.83 1.33
N VAL A 209 19.43 -8.06 0.83
CA VAL A 209 20.38 -9.15 1.05
C VAL A 209 20.62 -9.85 -0.28
N SER A 210 21.86 -9.88 -0.75
CA SER A 210 22.25 -10.54 -2.00
C SER A 210 22.15 -12.07 -1.89
N LYS A 211 22.29 -12.78 -3.02
CA LYS A 211 22.32 -14.25 -3.03
C LYS A 211 23.47 -14.80 -2.18
N ASP A 212 24.62 -14.13 -2.20
CA ASP A 212 25.83 -14.48 -1.43
C ASP A 212 25.76 -14.05 0.04
N GLY A 213 24.64 -13.45 0.46
CA GLY A 213 24.40 -13.06 1.85
C GLY A 213 24.93 -11.68 2.25
N LYS A 214 25.46 -10.88 1.31
CA LYS A 214 25.88 -9.50 1.56
C LYS A 214 24.66 -8.63 1.85
N VAL A 215 24.72 -7.86 2.94
CA VAL A 215 23.65 -6.96 3.36
C VAL A 215 23.91 -5.58 2.77
N GLY A 216 22.91 -5.01 2.08
CA GLY A 216 22.96 -3.65 1.53
C GLY A 216 22.43 -2.61 2.52
N GLU A 217 22.25 -1.37 2.06
CA GLU A 217 21.83 -0.25 2.93
C GLU A 217 20.31 -0.23 3.21
N SER A 218 19.48 -0.51 2.20
CA SER A 218 18.02 -0.41 2.29
C SER A 218 17.32 -1.46 1.43
N LEU A 219 16.07 -1.78 1.78
CA LEU A 219 15.19 -2.65 1.00
C LEU A 219 14.23 -1.80 0.16
N ARG A 220 14.14 -2.07 -1.15
CA ARG A 220 13.14 -1.39 -1.99
C ARG A 220 11.72 -1.87 -1.63
N PRO A 221 10.72 -0.97 -1.55
CA PRO A 221 9.33 -1.36 -1.23
C PRO A 221 8.77 -2.44 -2.16
N ASP A 222 9.13 -2.40 -3.44
CA ASP A 222 8.67 -3.35 -4.46
C ASP A 222 9.23 -4.76 -4.25
N SER A 223 10.31 -4.91 -3.47
CA SER A 223 10.88 -6.22 -3.13
C SER A 223 10.05 -6.97 -2.09
N ILE A 224 9.20 -6.31 -1.29
CA ILE A 224 8.42 -6.96 -0.23
C ILE A 224 7.48 -8.03 -0.80
N VAL A 225 6.74 -7.73 -1.88
CA VAL A 225 5.76 -8.66 -2.43
C VAL A 225 6.41 -9.93 -3.00
N PRO A 226 7.47 -9.86 -3.83
CA PRO A 226 8.20 -11.06 -4.25
C PRO A 226 8.72 -11.91 -3.08
N ILE A 227 9.19 -11.28 -1.99
CA ILE A 227 9.66 -12.00 -0.79
C ILE A 227 8.49 -12.73 -0.10
N LEU A 228 7.35 -12.06 0.09
CA LEU A 228 6.17 -12.67 0.69
C LEU A 228 5.67 -13.88 -0.13
N VAL A 229 5.70 -13.76 -1.44
CA VAL A 229 5.23 -14.81 -2.36
C VAL A 229 6.20 -15.99 -2.36
N ASP A 230 7.51 -15.75 -2.37
CA ASP A 230 8.51 -16.80 -2.19
C ASP A 230 8.34 -17.54 -0.85
N LEU A 231 8.08 -16.81 0.24
CA LEU A 231 7.77 -17.40 1.54
C LEU A 231 6.46 -18.19 1.53
N GLN A 232 5.42 -17.72 0.83
CA GLN A 232 4.14 -18.42 0.67
C GLN A 232 4.35 -19.77 -0.02
N HIS A 233 5.13 -19.79 -1.12
CA HIS A 233 5.48 -21.03 -1.82
C HIS A 233 6.27 -21.99 -0.93
N ARG A 234 7.29 -21.50 -0.21
CA ARG A 234 8.09 -22.30 0.73
C ARG A 234 7.26 -22.86 1.89
N ALA A 235 6.22 -22.13 2.31
CA ALA A 235 5.28 -22.55 3.35
C ALA A 235 4.21 -23.53 2.87
N ARG A 236 4.20 -23.89 1.57
CA ARG A 236 3.18 -24.73 0.94
C ARG A 236 1.75 -24.14 1.06
N LEU A 237 1.64 -22.81 0.98
CA LEU A 237 0.37 -22.08 1.03
C LEU A 237 -0.09 -21.64 -0.38
N ARG A 238 0.06 -22.52 -1.39
CA ARG A 238 -0.21 -22.18 -2.79
C ARG A 238 -1.69 -22.22 -3.16
N ASP A 239 -2.48 -22.89 -2.34
CA ASP A 239 -3.94 -22.99 -2.53
C ASP A 239 -4.64 -21.67 -2.15
N LEU A 240 -3.96 -20.81 -1.40
CA LEU A 240 -4.41 -19.45 -1.12
C LEU A 240 -4.12 -18.52 -2.30
N PRO A 241 -4.98 -17.51 -2.54
CA PRO A 241 -4.63 -16.40 -3.41
C PRO A 241 -3.26 -15.79 -3.06
N ARG A 242 -2.59 -15.25 -4.07
CA ARG A 242 -1.25 -14.68 -3.91
C ARG A 242 -1.24 -13.54 -2.89
N PHE A 243 -0.39 -13.63 -1.87
CA PHE A 243 -0.24 -12.53 -0.92
C PHE A 243 0.29 -11.26 -1.59
N SER A 244 -0.18 -10.12 -1.11
CA SER A 244 0.13 -8.78 -1.62
C SER A 244 0.72 -7.89 -0.51
N GLY A 245 1.09 -6.66 -0.87
CA GLY A 245 1.64 -5.69 0.08
C GLY A 245 0.67 -5.27 1.20
N HIS A 246 -0.63 -5.57 1.08
CA HIS A 246 -1.62 -5.31 2.12
C HIS A 246 -1.94 -6.56 2.96
N SER A 247 -1.52 -7.76 2.57
CA SER A 247 -1.94 -9.02 3.20
C SER A 247 -1.64 -9.08 4.70
N MET A 248 -0.45 -8.64 5.13
CA MET A 248 -0.09 -8.57 6.56
C MET A 248 -0.99 -7.61 7.35
N ARG A 249 -1.35 -6.47 6.74
CA ARG A 249 -2.22 -5.47 7.35
C ARG A 249 -3.66 -5.97 7.47
N VAL A 250 -4.17 -6.67 6.47
CA VAL A 250 -5.52 -7.27 6.50
C VAL A 250 -5.58 -8.39 7.53
N GLY A 251 -4.63 -9.33 7.48
CA GLY A 251 -4.60 -10.47 8.39
C GLY A 251 -4.50 -10.06 9.87
N ALA A 252 -3.59 -9.14 10.20
CA ALA A 252 -3.49 -8.64 11.57
C ALA A 252 -4.76 -7.93 12.07
N ALA A 253 -5.47 -7.21 11.19
CA ALA A 253 -6.74 -6.57 11.55
C ALA A 253 -7.84 -7.59 11.79
N LEU A 254 -7.91 -8.62 10.94
CA LEU A 254 -8.85 -9.72 11.08
C LEU A 254 -8.62 -10.49 12.38
N ASP A 255 -7.36 -10.87 12.67
CA ASP A 255 -7.00 -11.56 13.92
C ASP A 255 -7.33 -10.72 15.17
N LEU A 256 -7.27 -9.38 15.10
CA LEU A 256 -7.66 -8.50 16.20
C LEU A 256 -9.19 -8.44 16.36
N LEU A 257 -9.92 -8.40 15.25
CA LEU A 257 -11.37 -8.40 15.26
C LEU A 257 -11.91 -9.70 15.86
N GLU A 258 -11.39 -10.85 15.42
CA GLU A 258 -11.77 -12.18 15.92
C GLU A 258 -11.46 -12.35 17.41
N LYS A 259 -10.46 -11.61 17.94
CA LYS A 259 -10.15 -11.53 19.37
C LYS A 259 -11.05 -10.57 20.15
N GLY A 260 -12.07 -10.00 19.52
CA GLY A 260 -12.99 -9.04 20.16
C GLY A 260 -12.36 -7.68 20.46
N VAL A 261 -11.25 -7.30 19.80
CA VAL A 261 -10.66 -5.98 20.01
C VAL A 261 -11.58 -4.91 19.40
N PRO A 262 -11.96 -3.86 20.15
CA PRO A 262 -12.81 -2.79 19.64
C PRO A 262 -12.28 -2.15 18.35
N LEU A 263 -13.19 -1.85 17.41
CA LEU A 263 -12.86 -1.34 16.08
C LEU A 263 -11.99 -0.08 16.15
N GLU A 264 -12.24 0.81 17.10
CA GLU A 264 -11.51 2.06 17.31
C GLU A 264 -10.03 1.79 17.65
N LYS A 265 -9.75 0.72 18.43
CA LYS A 265 -8.37 0.31 18.74
C LYS A 265 -7.69 -0.30 17.52
N ILE A 266 -8.42 -1.08 16.72
CA ILE A 266 -7.92 -1.62 15.44
C ILE A 266 -7.61 -0.46 14.48
N MET A 267 -8.49 0.54 14.40
CA MET A 267 -8.34 1.77 13.62
C MET A 267 -7.08 2.54 14.02
N LEU A 268 -6.90 2.80 15.32
CA LEU A 268 -5.73 3.48 15.84
C LEU A 268 -4.45 2.69 15.52
N ARG A 269 -4.44 1.38 15.78
CA ARG A 269 -3.28 0.52 15.53
C ARG A 269 -2.94 0.40 14.05
N GLY A 270 -3.92 0.41 13.17
CA GLY A 270 -3.72 0.44 11.72
C GLY A 270 -3.51 1.84 11.15
N GLY A 271 -3.77 2.92 11.89
CA GLY A 271 -3.74 4.27 11.31
C GLY A 271 -4.76 4.42 10.18
N TRP A 272 -5.98 3.94 10.40
CA TRP A 272 -7.12 4.18 9.52
C TRP A 272 -7.90 5.39 10.05
N SER A 273 -8.06 6.42 9.22
CA SER A 273 -8.81 7.63 9.59
C SER A 273 -10.33 7.48 9.52
N THR A 274 -10.84 6.53 8.73
CA THR A 274 -12.28 6.35 8.53
C THR A 274 -12.75 4.94 8.81
N LYS A 275 -13.92 4.81 9.47
CA LYS A 275 -14.57 3.52 9.76
C LYS A 275 -14.84 2.73 8.48
N SER A 276 -15.27 3.41 7.41
CA SER A 276 -15.57 2.79 6.12
C SER A 276 -14.37 2.08 5.49
N THR A 277 -13.16 2.60 5.68
CA THR A 277 -11.94 1.94 5.19
C THR A 277 -11.67 0.66 5.97
N THR A 278 -11.80 0.71 7.30
CA THR A 278 -11.56 -0.44 8.18
C THR A 278 -12.61 -1.53 7.97
N LEU A 279 -13.90 -1.16 7.92
CA LEU A 279 -14.98 -2.08 7.64
C LEU A 279 -14.83 -2.74 6.27
N ARG A 280 -14.27 -2.04 5.27
CA ARG A 280 -13.98 -2.65 3.95
C ARG A 280 -12.95 -3.77 4.02
N TYR A 281 -11.96 -3.67 4.91
CA TYR A 281 -10.99 -4.75 5.12
C TYR A 281 -11.62 -5.95 5.83
N LEU A 282 -12.54 -5.68 6.76
CA LEU A 282 -13.07 -6.69 7.68
C LEU A 282 -14.33 -7.38 7.12
N ALA A 283 -15.26 -6.63 6.51
CA ALA A 283 -16.56 -7.14 6.04
C ALA A 283 -16.43 -8.22 4.95
N ALA A 284 -15.37 -8.19 4.15
CA ALA A 284 -15.10 -9.23 3.15
C ALA A 284 -14.76 -10.60 3.76
N TRP A 285 -14.38 -10.63 5.05
CA TRP A 285 -13.90 -11.82 5.75
C TRP A 285 -14.74 -12.18 6.98
N SER A 286 -15.32 -11.18 7.66
CA SER A 286 -16.18 -11.40 8.84
C SER A 286 -17.57 -11.94 8.49
N GLY A 287 -18.03 -11.77 7.25
CA GLY A 287 -19.29 -12.38 6.79
C GLY A 287 -19.26 -13.91 6.77
N ALA A 288 -18.08 -14.53 6.89
CA ALA A 288 -17.92 -15.97 7.01
C ALA A 288 -17.90 -16.47 8.47
N SER A 289 -17.83 -15.57 9.47
CA SER A 289 -17.76 -15.92 10.90
C SER A 289 -18.93 -15.42 11.74
N ILE A 290 -19.84 -14.62 11.15
CA ILE A 290 -21.13 -14.35 11.75
C ILE A 290 -22.01 -15.55 11.40
N ASP A 291 -22.15 -16.49 12.33
CA ASP A 291 -23.23 -17.47 12.27
C ASP A 291 -24.55 -16.67 12.35
N VAL A 292 -25.23 -16.56 11.21
CA VAL A 292 -26.55 -15.91 11.11
C VAL A 292 -27.67 -16.92 11.45
N TYR A 293 -27.31 -18.10 11.95
CA TYR A 293 -28.21 -19.23 12.18
C TYR A 293 -28.24 -19.74 13.63
N ASP A 294 -27.70 -18.98 14.58
CA ASP A 294 -27.96 -19.20 16.01
C ASP A 294 -29.22 -18.43 16.48
#